data_AF-A0AAU7SHV0-F1
#
_entry.id   AF-A0AAU7SHV0-F1
#
_cell.length_a   1.000
_cell.length_b   1.000
_cell.length_c   1.000
_cell.angle_alpha   90.00
_cell.angle_beta   90.00
_cell.angle_gamma   90.00
#
_symmetry.space_group_name_H-M   'P 1'
#
loop_
_entity.id
_entity.type
_entity.pdbx_description
1 polymer ?
#
loop_
_entity_poly.entity_id
_entity_poly.type
_entity_poly.pdbx_seq_one_letter_code
_entity_poly.pdbx_strand_id
1 'polypeptide(L)'
;MSTHSQSKPTRRDRKLIIGLALSAISMLATTVPASAQLAFSSDCRNHQPIAVVPPQNAILFTKQPVPHPTGTASVFAINNLDTYVIPAGSNSCIVAAPHANDDYCFIARNDATINTVGFAAIQNPGGLTACQ
;
A
#
# COMPACT_ATOMS: atom_id res chain seq x y z
N MET A 1 62.18 54.46 17.67
CA MET A 1 62.33 54.07 16.25
C MET A 1 62.24 52.55 16.18
N SER A 2 61.22 52.03 15.47
CA SER A 2 61.03 50.64 14.97
C SER A 2 61.09 49.47 15.99
N THR A 3 59.97 48.90 16.45
CA THR A 3 59.10 47.83 15.87
C THR A 3 59.68 46.42 15.84
N HIS A 4 58.77 45.45 16.08
CA HIS A 4 58.85 43.98 15.94
C HIS A 4 59.41 43.19 17.13
N SER A 5 58.99 41.95 17.39
CA SER A 5 57.80 41.14 17.07
C SER A 5 58.05 39.78 17.75
N GLN A 6 57.03 39.25 18.42
CA GLN A 6 56.78 37.85 18.82
C GLN A 6 57.83 37.04 19.61
N SER A 7 57.38 36.49 20.74
CA SER A 7 57.83 35.21 21.28
C SER A 7 56.63 34.34 21.69
N LYS A 8 56.76 33.05 21.38
CA LYS A 8 55.79 31.94 21.37
C LYS A 8 55.92 31.13 22.70
N PRO A 9 55.40 29.89 22.79
CA PRO A 9 54.10 29.38 23.26
C PRO A 9 54.11 28.77 24.68
N THR A 10 52.94 28.48 25.27
CA THR A 10 52.81 27.41 26.31
C THR A 10 51.40 26.82 26.45
N ARG A 11 51.22 25.64 25.83
CA ARG A 11 50.63 24.38 26.35
C ARG A 11 49.64 24.43 27.53
N ARG A 12 48.40 23.96 27.30
CA ARG A 12 47.65 22.97 28.13
C ARG A 12 46.36 22.59 27.37
N ASP A 13 46.33 21.44 26.71
CA ASP A 13 45.80 20.17 27.23
C ASP A 13 44.39 20.28 27.84
N ARG A 14 43.35 20.04 27.04
CA ARG A 14 42.32 19.04 27.37
C ARG A 14 41.47 18.71 26.13
N LYS A 15 41.72 17.54 25.57
CA LYS A 15 40.75 16.82 24.74
C LYS A 15 39.58 16.42 25.64
N LEU A 16 38.37 16.87 25.34
CA LEU A 16 37.15 16.20 25.78
C LEU A 16 36.30 15.91 24.54
N ILE A 17 36.68 14.81 23.89
CA ILE A 17 35.83 14.10 22.93
C ILE A 17 34.76 13.42 23.77
N ILE A 18 33.55 13.96 23.81
CA ILE A 18 32.37 13.23 24.26
C ILE A 18 31.48 13.06 23.05
N GLY A 19 31.71 11.95 22.33
CA GLY A 19 30.78 11.46 21.33
C GLY A 19 29.55 10.92 22.06
N LEU A 20 28.45 11.67 22.02
CA LEU A 20 27.14 11.10 22.32
C LEU A 20 26.73 10.21 21.14
N ALA A 21 26.95 8.91 21.30
CA ALA A 21 26.33 7.90 20.45
C ALA A 21 24.85 7.79 20.85
N LEU A 22 23.99 8.60 20.23
CA LEU A 22 22.55 8.37 20.23
C LEU A 22 22.28 7.22 19.24
N SER A 23 22.19 6.00 19.76
CA SER A 23 21.72 4.84 19.01
C SER A 23 20.25 5.05 18.66
N ALA A 24 20.01 5.52 17.43
CA ALA A 24 18.68 5.52 16.83
C ALA A 24 18.23 4.07 16.65
N ILE A 25 17.41 3.57 17.58
CA ILE A 25 16.65 2.34 17.38
C ILE A 25 15.53 2.70 16.39
N SER A 26 15.82 2.60 15.09
CA SER A 26 14.80 2.63 14.06
C SER A 26 13.93 1.39 14.25
N MET A 27 12.79 1.57 14.91
CA MET A 27 11.72 0.57 14.89
C MET A 27 11.37 0.38 13.42
N LEU A 28 11.63 -0.81 12.87
CA LEU A 28 11.05 -1.24 11.61
C LEU A 28 9.54 -1.31 11.87
N ALA A 29 8.85 -0.21 11.61
CA ALA A 29 7.41 -0.24 11.47
C ALA A 29 7.14 -1.20 10.32
N THR A 30 6.72 -2.42 10.64
CA THR A 30 6.07 -3.29 9.67
C THR A 30 4.78 -2.58 9.32
N THR A 31 4.85 -1.66 8.35
CA THR A 31 3.68 -1.03 7.77
C THR A 31 2.92 -2.15 7.10
N VAL A 32 1.95 -2.73 7.81
CA VAL A 32 0.87 -3.46 7.16
C VAL A 32 0.34 -2.47 6.12
N PRO A 33 0.40 -2.79 4.82
CA PRO A 33 -0.14 -1.87 3.84
C PRO A 33 -1.59 -1.66 4.26
N ALA A 34 -1.96 -0.39 4.51
CA ALA A 34 -3.36 -0.04 4.64
C ALA A 34 -4.05 -0.66 3.42
N SER A 35 -5.06 -1.50 3.64
CA SER A 35 -5.82 -2.10 2.54
C SER A 35 -6.22 -0.98 1.62
N ALA A 36 -5.68 -0.98 0.40
CA ALA A 36 -5.94 0.08 -0.55
C ALA A 36 -7.44 0.09 -0.87
N GLN A 37 -8.00 1.27 -1.10
CA GLN A 37 -9.43 1.44 -1.35
C GLN A 37 -9.62 2.07 -2.72
N LEU A 38 -10.38 1.38 -3.56
CA LEU A 38 -10.82 1.88 -4.85
C LEU A 38 -12.10 2.70 -4.64
N ALA A 39 -11.99 4.01 -4.79
CA ALA A 39 -13.16 4.88 -4.86
C ALA A 39 -13.93 4.61 -6.16
N PHE A 40 -15.26 4.70 -6.11
CA PHE A 40 -16.09 4.54 -7.30
C PHE A 40 -15.72 5.57 -8.37
N SER A 41 -15.43 5.10 -9.58
CA SER A 41 -15.15 5.91 -10.76
C SER A 41 -15.53 5.10 -12.00
N SER A 42 -16.72 5.37 -12.54
CA SER A 42 -17.28 4.65 -13.69
C SER A 42 -16.45 4.78 -14.97
N ASP A 43 -15.63 5.82 -15.06
CA ASP A 43 -14.73 6.13 -16.16
C ASP A 43 -13.26 5.86 -15.81
N CYS A 44 -12.99 5.19 -14.68
CA CYS A 44 -11.66 4.72 -14.26
C CYS A 44 -10.61 5.85 -14.12
N ARG A 45 -11.04 7.05 -13.73
CA ARG A 45 -10.15 8.18 -13.37
C ARG A 45 -9.54 8.03 -11.99
N ASN A 46 -10.24 7.35 -11.08
CA ASN A 46 -9.71 6.98 -9.77
C ASN A 46 -9.23 5.54 -9.82
N HIS A 47 -7.95 5.34 -10.13
CA HIS A 47 -7.29 4.04 -10.09
C HIS A 47 -6.23 4.00 -8.99
N GLN A 48 -5.87 2.79 -8.59
CA GLN A 48 -4.76 2.55 -7.68
C GLN A 48 -3.97 1.31 -8.14
N PRO A 49 -2.64 1.39 -8.13
CA PRO A 49 -1.80 0.25 -8.46
C PRO A 49 -1.77 -0.76 -7.31
N ILE A 50 -1.53 -2.02 -7.65
CA ILE A 50 -1.13 -3.03 -6.69
C ILE A 50 -0.04 -3.92 -7.26
N ALA A 51 0.97 -4.16 -6.41
CA ALA A 51 2.02 -5.12 -6.68
C ALA A 51 1.72 -6.43 -5.93
N VAL A 52 1.58 -7.52 -6.66
CA VAL A 52 1.51 -8.89 -6.12
C VAL A 52 2.90 -9.49 -6.20
N VAL A 53 3.62 -9.42 -5.09
CA VAL A 53 4.96 -9.99 -4.94
C VAL A 53 4.86 -11.33 -4.19
N PRO A 54 5.77 -12.30 -4.40
CA PRO A 54 5.79 -13.51 -3.59
C PRO A 54 5.92 -13.20 -2.08
N PRO A 55 5.24 -13.95 -1.19
CA PRO A 55 4.49 -15.18 -1.46
C PRO A 55 3.03 -14.98 -1.87
N GLN A 56 2.56 -13.73 -2.05
CA GLN A 56 1.21 -13.46 -2.52
C GLN A 56 1.02 -13.96 -3.97
N ASN A 57 -0.17 -14.48 -4.25
CA ASN A 57 -0.51 -15.07 -5.56
C ASN A 57 -1.96 -14.77 -6.00
N ALA A 58 -2.67 -13.93 -5.24
CA ALA A 58 -4.03 -13.53 -5.52
C ALA A 58 -4.29 -12.10 -5.03
N ILE A 59 -5.37 -11.52 -5.53
CA ILE A 59 -5.92 -10.26 -5.02
C ILE A 59 -7.30 -10.52 -4.44
N LEU A 60 -7.53 -10.06 -3.22
CA LEU A 60 -8.82 -10.06 -2.56
C LEU A 60 -9.50 -8.73 -2.78
N PHE A 61 -10.68 -8.73 -3.40
CA PHE A 61 -11.56 -7.56 -3.49
C PHE A 61 -12.68 -7.67 -2.47
N THR A 62 -13.02 -6.59 -1.78
CA THR A 62 -14.04 -6.55 -0.73
C THR A 62 -14.90 -5.30 -0.86
N LYS A 63 -16.23 -5.45 -0.91
CA LYS A 63 -17.17 -4.32 -0.88
C LYS A 63 -17.08 -3.60 0.46
N GLN A 64 -17.09 -2.28 0.46
CA GLN A 64 -17.06 -1.50 1.70
C GLN A 64 -18.17 -0.44 1.71
N PRO A 65 -18.82 -0.22 2.87
CA PRO A 65 -18.66 -0.97 4.13
C PRO A 65 -19.22 -2.40 4.04
N VAL A 66 -18.69 -3.37 4.79
CA VAL A 66 -19.28 -4.72 4.86
C VAL A 66 -20.44 -4.73 5.88
N PRO A 67 -21.60 -5.38 5.62
CA PRO A 67 -21.93 -6.23 4.47
C PRO A 67 -22.85 -5.58 3.40
N HIS A 68 -22.74 -6.05 2.15
CA HIS A 68 -23.66 -5.83 1.01
C HIS A 68 -24.03 -7.17 0.35
N PRO A 69 -24.94 -7.97 0.95
CA PRO A 69 -25.25 -9.31 0.47
C PRO A 69 -25.98 -9.35 -0.87
N THR A 70 -26.72 -8.29 -1.24
CA THR A 70 -27.44 -8.19 -2.52
C THR A 70 -26.70 -7.34 -3.56
N GLY A 71 -25.70 -6.59 -3.12
CA GLY A 71 -24.94 -5.69 -3.98
C GLY A 71 -23.98 -6.45 -4.89
N THR A 72 -23.59 -5.85 -6.00
CA THR A 72 -22.48 -6.25 -6.88
C THR A 72 -21.52 -5.07 -7.02
N ALA A 73 -20.25 -5.38 -7.22
CA ALA A 73 -19.21 -4.39 -7.48
C ALA A 73 -18.30 -4.91 -8.59
N SER A 74 -17.97 -4.09 -9.57
CA SER A 74 -17.09 -4.46 -10.69
C SER A 74 -15.79 -3.66 -10.59
N VAL A 75 -14.67 -4.37 -10.60
CA VAL A 75 -13.33 -3.81 -10.61
C VAL A 75 -12.71 -4.08 -11.99
N PHE A 76 -12.22 -3.03 -12.64
CA PHE A 76 -11.50 -3.14 -13.90
C PHE A 76 -9.99 -3.16 -13.66
N ALA A 77 -9.29 -4.07 -14.32
CA ALA A 77 -7.84 -4.15 -14.37
C ALA A 77 -7.35 -3.48 -15.66
N ILE A 78 -6.60 -2.38 -15.52
CA ILE A 78 -6.30 -1.47 -16.63
C ILE A 78 -5.33 -2.11 -17.62
N ASN A 79 -4.29 -2.78 -17.15
CA ASN A 79 -3.26 -3.32 -18.05
C ASN A 79 -3.70 -4.67 -18.64
N ASN A 80 -4.36 -5.52 -17.85
CA ASN A 80 -4.86 -6.81 -18.34
C ASN A 80 -6.19 -6.71 -19.11
N LEU A 81 -6.88 -5.55 -19.04
CA LEU A 81 -8.16 -5.28 -19.71
C LEU A 81 -9.32 -6.20 -19.26
N ASP A 82 -9.22 -6.75 -18.05
CA ASP A 82 -10.22 -7.63 -17.46
C ASP A 82 -11.17 -6.86 -16.52
N THR A 83 -12.40 -7.34 -16.42
CA THR A 83 -13.36 -6.86 -15.40
C THR A 83 -13.68 -8.01 -14.45
N TYR A 84 -13.52 -7.75 -13.15
CA TYR A 84 -13.78 -8.69 -12.08
C TYR A 84 -15.01 -8.26 -11.30
N VAL A 85 -16.01 -9.13 -11.20
CA VAL A 85 -17.23 -8.84 -10.47
C VAL A 85 -17.23 -9.53 -9.12
N ILE A 86 -17.39 -8.75 -8.05
CA ILE A 86 -17.78 -9.24 -6.74
C ILE A 86 -19.29 -9.54 -6.79
N PRO A 87 -19.71 -10.82 -6.81
CA PRO A 87 -21.09 -11.19 -7.10
C PRO A 87 -22.02 -10.85 -5.93
N ALA A 88 -23.32 -10.84 -6.20
CA ALA A 88 -24.32 -10.90 -5.14
C ALA A 88 -24.16 -12.22 -4.36
N GLY A 89 -24.49 -12.20 -3.07
CA GLY A 89 -24.30 -13.32 -2.16
C GLY A 89 -22.91 -13.41 -1.52
N SER A 90 -21.94 -12.59 -1.95
CA SER A 90 -20.61 -12.52 -1.33
C SER A 90 -20.19 -11.07 -1.07
N ASN A 91 -19.53 -10.79 0.06
CA ASN A 91 -18.97 -9.45 0.32
C ASN A 91 -17.60 -9.25 -0.32
N SER A 92 -16.95 -10.33 -0.69
CA SER A 92 -15.62 -10.34 -1.27
C SER A 92 -15.48 -11.40 -2.34
N CYS A 93 -14.47 -11.25 -3.19
CA CYS A 93 -14.07 -12.30 -4.10
C CYS A 93 -12.56 -12.22 -4.35
N ILE A 94 -11.99 -13.33 -4.84
CA ILE A 94 -10.58 -13.42 -5.16
C ILE A 94 -10.36 -13.60 -6.66
N VAL A 95 -9.26 -13.03 -7.13
CA VAL A 95 -8.70 -13.31 -8.46
C VAL A 95 -7.31 -13.88 -8.31
N ALA A 96 -6.95 -14.84 -9.15
CA ALA A 96 -5.56 -15.20 -9.31
C ALA A 96 -4.81 -13.98 -9.88
N ALA A 97 -3.60 -13.73 -9.40
CA ALA A 97 -2.78 -12.62 -9.89
C ALA A 97 -1.52 -13.17 -10.57
N PRO A 98 -1.64 -13.72 -11.80
CA PRO A 98 -0.48 -14.19 -12.56
C PRO A 98 0.44 -13.03 -12.98
N HIS A 99 -0.11 -11.82 -13.03
CA HIS A 99 0.63 -10.60 -13.33
C HIS A 99 0.90 -9.82 -12.05
N ALA A 100 2.19 -9.59 -11.79
CA ALA A 100 2.65 -9.04 -10.51
C ALA A 100 2.33 -7.54 -10.34
N ASN A 101 1.97 -6.80 -11.39
CA ASN A 101 1.72 -5.37 -11.32
C ASN A 101 0.56 -4.99 -12.23
N ASP A 102 -0.51 -4.42 -11.67
CA ASP A 102 -1.60 -3.83 -12.44
C ASP A 102 -2.25 -2.67 -11.66
N ASP A 103 -3.01 -1.84 -12.37
CA ASP A 103 -3.81 -0.73 -11.86
C ASP A 103 -5.29 -1.10 -11.91
N TYR A 104 -6.01 -0.84 -10.82
CA TYR A 104 -7.40 -1.24 -10.67
C TYR A 104 -8.32 -0.05 -10.45
N CYS A 105 -9.55 -0.14 -10.96
CA CYS A 105 -10.61 0.85 -10.81
C CYS A 105 -11.91 0.19 -10.36
N PHE A 106 -12.65 0.81 -9.44
CA PHE A 106 -14.01 0.39 -9.12
C PHE A 106 -15.01 1.09 -10.06
N ILE A 107 -15.51 0.37 -11.08
CA ILE A 107 -16.19 0.97 -12.24
C ILE A 107 -17.71 0.81 -12.24
N ALA A 108 -18.28 -0.19 -11.57
CA ALA A 108 -19.72 -0.41 -11.57
C ALA A 108 -20.21 -0.97 -10.24
N ARG A 109 -21.39 -0.54 -9.81
CA ARG A 109 -22.10 -1.03 -8.61
C ARG A 109 -23.59 -0.96 -8.84
N ASN A 110 -24.34 -1.94 -8.33
CA ASN A 110 -25.81 -1.90 -8.35
C ASN A 110 -26.40 -1.35 -7.03
N ASP A 111 -25.56 -1.12 -6.01
CA ASP A 111 -25.89 -0.54 -4.72
C ASP A 111 -24.99 0.67 -4.47
N ALA A 112 -25.58 1.86 -4.42
CA ALA A 112 -24.85 3.12 -4.26
C ALA A 112 -24.22 3.28 -2.87
N THR A 113 -24.60 2.45 -1.90
CA THR A 113 -24.03 2.44 -0.55
C THR A 113 -22.70 1.68 -0.46
N ILE A 114 -22.33 0.92 -1.50
CA ILE A 114 -20.97 0.39 -1.67
C ILE A 114 -20.05 1.56 -2.06
N ASN A 115 -19.44 2.18 -1.09
CA ASN A 115 -18.67 3.41 -1.27
C ASN A 115 -17.32 3.15 -1.95
N THR A 116 -16.67 2.05 -1.56
CA THR A 116 -15.36 1.66 -2.08
C THR A 116 -15.27 0.16 -2.24
N VAL A 117 -14.27 -0.28 -3.02
CA VAL A 117 -13.80 -1.66 -2.99
C VAL A 117 -12.43 -1.67 -2.33
N GLY A 118 -12.33 -2.29 -1.15
CA GLY A 118 -11.04 -2.62 -0.56
C GLY A 118 -10.35 -3.69 -1.37
N PHE A 119 -9.04 -3.58 -1.58
CA PHE A 119 -8.26 -4.57 -2.32
C PHE A 119 -6.88 -4.77 -1.71
N ALA A 120 -6.43 -6.04 -1.72
CA ALA A 120 -5.18 -6.44 -1.11
C ALA A 120 -4.57 -7.65 -1.83
N ALA A 121 -3.26 -7.64 -1.99
CA ALA A 121 -2.49 -8.80 -2.41
C ALA A 121 -2.45 -9.80 -1.25
N ILE A 122 -2.84 -11.03 -1.49
CA ILE A 122 -2.89 -12.09 -0.48
C ILE A 122 -2.23 -13.37 -0.99
N GLN A 123 -1.80 -14.20 -0.04
CA GLN A 123 -1.63 -15.62 -0.33
C GLN A 123 -3.02 -16.25 -0.33
N ASN A 124 -3.44 -16.85 -1.44
CA ASN A 124 -4.73 -17.49 -1.57
C ASN A 124 -4.85 -18.65 -0.57
N PRO A 125 -5.73 -18.57 0.45
CA PRO A 125 -5.89 -19.63 1.42
C PRO A 125 -6.69 -20.83 0.89
N GLY A 126 -7.29 -20.71 -0.30
CA GLY A 126 -8.32 -21.63 -0.80
C GLY A 126 -9.68 -21.37 -0.15
N GLY A 127 -10.75 -21.84 -0.79
CA GLY A 127 -12.12 -21.78 -0.25
C GLY A 127 -12.81 -20.41 -0.27
N LEU A 128 -12.15 -19.35 -0.77
CA LEU A 128 -12.78 -18.06 -1.01
C LEU A 128 -13.52 -18.04 -2.36
N THR A 129 -14.61 -17.28 -2.43
CA THR A 129 -15.39 -17.07 -3.66
C THR A 129 -14.52 -16.44 -4.74
N ALA A 130 -14.48 -17.04 -5.94
CA ALA A 130 -13.83 -16.41 -7.10
C ALA A 130 -14.67 -15.24 -7.62
N CYS A 131 -14.01 -14.21 -8.16
CA CYS A 131 -14.74 -13.17 -8.89
C CYS A 131 -15.32 -13.75 -10.19
N GLN A 132 -16.45 -13.19 -10.63
CA GLN A 132 -17.08 -13.54 -11.92
C GLN A 132 -16.50 -12.70 -13.04
#